data_AF-A0A6L2PPA7-F1
#
_entry.id   AF-A0A6L2PPA7-F1
#
_cell.length_a   1.000
_cell.length_b   1.000
_cell.length_c   1.000
_cell.angle_alpha   90.00
_cell.angle_beta   90.00
_cell.angle_gamma   90.00
#
_symmetry.space_group_name_H-M   'P 1'
#
loop_
_entity.id
_entity.type
_entity.pdbx_description
1 polymer ?
#
loop_
_entity_poly.entity_id
_entity_poly.type
_entity_poly.pdbx_seq_one_letter_code
_entity_poly.pdbx_strand_id
1 'polypeptide(L)' 'MSGNKNLVCVGDFERHAISILPKNVLDYYCSGAGEEFTLGLNRDAFQRQA' A
#
# COMPACT_ATOMS: atom_id res chain seq x y z
N MET A 1 -9.76 24.87 5.02
CA MET A 1 -9.66 24.18 3.71
C MET A 1 -9.82 22.68 3.94
N SER A 2 -11.04 22.20 4.21
CA SER A 2 -11.30 20.76 4.33
C SER A 2 -11.82 20.27 2.99
N GLY A 3 -10.89 20.02 2.06
CA GLY A 3 -11.21 19.43 0.76
C GLY A 3 -11.42 17.95 0.96
N ASN A 4 -12.57 17.43 0.52
CA ASN A 4 -12.80 15.99 0.38
C ASN A 4 -11.59 15.37 -0.34
N LYS A 5 -10.79 14.57 0.38
CA LYS A 5 -9.87 13.64 -0.27
C LYS A 5 -10.74 12.58 -0.93
N ASN A 6 -11.11 12.81 -2.18
CA ASN A 6 -11.76 11.80 -2.99
C ASN A 6 -10.74 10.69 -3.26
N LEU A 7 -10.77 9.67 -2.43
CA LEU A 7 -10.01 8.44 -2.61
C LEU A 7 -10.79 7.57 -3.60
N VAL A 8 -10.24 7.34 -4.79
CA VAL A 8 -10.99 6.71 -5.89
C VAL A 8 -10.39 5.35 -6.25
N CYS A 9 -9.07 5.21 -6.18
CA CYS A 9 -8.39 3.93 -6.42
C CYS A 9 -7.65 3.43 -5.18
N VAL A 10 -7.31 2.14 -5.16
CA VAL A 10 -6.61 1.50 -4.04
C VAL A 10 -5.34 2.27 -3.64
N GLY A 11 -4.59 2.80 -4.62
CA GLY A 11 -3.39 3.60 -4.36
C GLY A 11 -3.66 4.93 -3.65
N ASP A 12 -4.83 5.54 -3.80
CA ASP A 12 -5.20 6.74 -3.04
C ASP A 12 -5.34 6.41 -1.55
N PHE A 13 -6.00 5.29 -1.25
CA PHE A 13 -6.18 4.81 0.12
C PHE A 13 -4.84 4.43 0.74
N GLU A 14 -3.96 3.74 0.01
CA GLU A 14 -2.62 3.39 0.48
C GLU A 14 -1.80 4.64 0.83
N ARG A 15 -1.75 5.64 -0.06
CA ARG A 15 -1.08 6.92 0.20
C ARG A 15 -1.66 7.65 1.40
N HIS A 16 -2.97 7.64 1.56
CA HIS A 16 -3.60 8.26 2.72
C HIS A 16 -3.25 7.51 4.01
N ALA A 17 -3.27 6.18 4.00
CA ALA A 17 -2.91 5.35 5.14
C ALA A 17 -1.45 5.60 5.58
N ILE A 18 -0.50 5.66 4.64
CA ILE A 18 0.91 6.01 4.91
C ILE A 18 1.02 7.37 5.61
N SER A 19 0.16 8.33 5.27
CA SER A 19 0.21 9.68 5.87
C SER A 19 -0.33 9.79 7.30
N ILE A 20 -1.10 8.80 7.79
CA ILE A 20 -1.80 8.89 9.08
C ILE A 20 -1.48 7.74 10.05
N LEU A 21 -1.00 6.61 9.57
CA LEU A 21 -0.73 5.45 10.41
C LEU A 21 0.60 5.59 11.16
N PRO A 22 0.65 5.23 12.45
CA PRO A 22 1.91 5.06 13.16
C PRO A 22 2.80 4.02 12.47
N LYS A 23 4.12 4.23 12.50
CA LYS A 23 5.09 3.41 11.77
C LYS A 23 4.93 1.90 12.01
N ASN A 24 4.79 1.48 13.26
CA ASN A 24 4.62 0.05 13.59
C ASN A 24 3.36 -0.57 12.99
N VAL A 25 2.26 0.21 12.90
CA VAL A 25 1.01 -0.24 12.29
C VAL A 25 1.14 -0.27 10.77
N LEU A 26 1.78 0.76 10.20
CA LEU A 26 2.08 0.80 8.76
C LEU A 26 2.92 -0.41 8.34
N ASP A 27 4.04 -0.63 9.03
CA ASP A 27 4.96 -1.73 8.77
C ASP A 27 4.25 -3.10 8.88
N TYR A 28 3.32 -3.26 9.83
CA TYR A 28 2.52 -4.49 9.98
C TYR A 28 1.61 -4.76 8.76
N TYR A 29 1.02 -3.72 8.17
CA TYR A 29 0.09 -3.89 7.05
C TYR A 29 0.77 -3.89 5.68
N CYS A 30 1.90 -3.20 5.50
CA CYS A 30 2.52 -3.05 4.18
C CYS A 30 3.64 -4.05 3.88
N SER A 31 4.13 -4.78 4.89
CA SER A 31 5.20 -5.77 4.74
C SER A 31 4.70 -7.16 4.34
N GLY A 32 5.62 -7.97 3.82
CA GLY A 32 5.41 -9.38 3.54
C GLY A 32 6.07 -10.29 4.59
N ALA A 33 5.90 -11.60 4.44
CA ALA A 33 6.59 -12.57 5.29
C ALA A 33 8.09 -12.62 4.98
N GLY A 34 8.93 -12.70 6.03
CA GLY A 34 10.39 -12.86 5.89
C GLY A 34 11.01 -11.73 5.06
N GLU A 35 11.73 -12.10 4.00
CA GLU A 35 12.36 -11.15 3.06
C GLU A 35 11.39 -10.60 2.01
N GLU A 36 10.08 -10.77 2.20
CA GLU A 36 9.02 -10.29 1.30
C GLU A 36 9.08 -10.86 -0.13
N PHE A 37 9.78 -11.98 -0.33
CA PHE A 37 10.02 -12.56 -1.66
C PHE A 37 8.72 -12.78 -2.46
N THR A 38 7.72 -13.43 -1.87
CA THR A 38 6.43 -13.68 -2.53
C THR A 38 5.63 -12.39 -2.75
N LEU A 39 5.77 -11.38 -1.88
CA LEU A 39 5.12 -10.08 -2.08
C LEU A 39 5.66 -9.40 -3.33
N GLY A 40 6.99 -9.46 -3.56
CA GLY A 40 7.63 -9.00 -4.79
C GLY A 40 7.07 -9.72 -6.02
N LEU A 41 7.04 -11.06 -5.99
CA LEU A 41 6.49 -11.85 -7.10
C LEU A 41 5.04 -11.51 -7.45
N ASN A 42 4.20 -11.24 -6.44
CA ASN A 42 2.81 -10.83 -6.64
C ASN A 42 2.71 -9.48 -7.36
N ARG A 43 3.50 -8.48 -6.91
CA ARG A 43 3.55 -7.16 -7.56
C ARG A 43 3.98 -7.26 -9.01
N ASP A 44 5.04 -8.01 -9.28
CA ASP A 44 5.55 -8.19 -10.64
C ASP A 44 4.55 -8.95 -11.53
N ALA A 45 3.80 -9.90 -10.97
CA ALA A 45 2.79 -10.64 -11.73
C ALA A 45 1.68 -9.73 -12.27
N PHE A 46 1.22 -8.76 -11.47
CA PHE A 46 0.25 -7.76 -11.93
C PHE A 46 0.83 -6.82 -12.99
N GLN A 47 2.12 -6.46 -12.91
CA GLN A 47 2.77 -5.63 -13.92
C GLN A 47 2.95 -6.35 -15.25
N ARG A 48 3.19 -7.67 -15.24
CA ARG A 48 3.33 -8.48 -16.47
C ARG A 48 2.01 -8.71 -17.22
N GLN A 49 0.87 -8.45 -16.59
CA GLN A 49 -0.46 -8.65 -17.16
C GLN A 49 -1.16 -7.35 -17.58
N ALA A 50 -0.52 -6.20 -17.35
CA ALA A 50 -1.05 -4.87 -17.68
C ALA A 50 -0.57 -4.37 -19.05
#